data_AF-A0A935AYQ3-F1
#
_entry.id   AF-A0A935AYQ3-F1
#
_cell.length_a   1.000
_cell.length_b   1.000
_cell.length_c   1.000
_cell.angle_alpha   90.00
_cell.angle_beta   90.00
_cell.angle_gamma   90.00
#
_symmetry.space_group_name_H-M   'P 1'
#
loop_
_entity.id
_entity.type
_entity.pdbx_description
1 polymer ?
#
loop_
_entity_poly.entity_id
_entity_poly.type
_entity_poly.pdbx_seq_one_letter_code
_entity_poly.pdbx_strand_id
1 'polypeptide(L)'
;MAKVSVIPDQDTRAFHDSLRRSFQSFGSSILSEREQQVAHLLLRGNCAKSVARILEISPDTARNHSKRIYRKLSVTSQSELLALFFRALEQVESGQDGDPLARLGGFNMTQLGYSRPPPCGRTLVSTVWLAGRADD
;
A
#
# COMPACT_ATOMS: atom_id res chain seq x y z
N MET A 1 34.84 -15.54 18.37
CA MET A 1 33.63 -15.05 17.69
C MET A 1 32.46 -15.93 18.12
N ALA A 2 31.57 -15.44 18.98
CA ALA A 2 30.42 -16.20 19.45
C ALA A 2 29.40 -16.33 18.29
N LYS A 3 29.12 -17.56 17.86
CA LYS A 3 27.95 -17.82 17.02
C LYS A 3 26.73 -17.52 17.89
N VAL A 4 25.98 -16.49 17.53
CA VAL A 4 24.64 -16.27 18.07
C VAL A 4 23.79 -17.42 17.56
N SER A 5 23.72 -18.49 18.35
CA SER A 5 22.79 -19.58 18.14
C SER A 5 21.41 -19.09 18.56
N VAL A 6 20.68 -18.45 17.64
CA VAL A 6 19.24 -18.23 17.84
C VAL A 6 18.58 -19.60 17.66
N ILE A 7 18.37 -20.30 18.77
CA ILE A 7 17.44 -21.43 18.80
C ILE A 7 16.06 -20.81 18.53
N PRO A 8 15.33 -21.19 17.48
CA PRO A 8 14.05 -20.57 17.20
C PRO A 8 13.03 -21.09 18.20
N ASP A 9 12.86 -20.37 19.31
CA ASP A 9 11.72 -20.52 20.20
C ASP A 9 10.43 -20.35 19.39
N GLN A 10 9.41 -21.11 19.77
CA GLN A 10 8.09 -21.12 19.10
C GLN A 10 7.50 -19.70 19.00
N ASP A 11 7.85 -18.84 19.96
CA ASP A 11 7.50 -17.42 20.02
C ASP A 11 8.15 -16.58 18.90
N THR A 12 9.38 -16.89 18.50
CA THR A 12 10.08 -16.16 17.41
C THR A 12 9.41 -16.42 16.06
N ARG A 13 9.01 -17.67 15.81
CA ARG A 13 8.29 -18.05 14.58
C ARG A 13 6.88 -17.45 14.55
N ALA A 14 6.16 -17.52 15.66
CA ALA A 14 4.83 -16.92 15.80
C ALA A 14 4.85 -15.40 15.57
N PHE A 15 5.87 -14.71 16.10
CA PHE A 15 6.08 -13.29 15.86
C PHE A 15 6.38 -12.99 14.39
N HIS A 16 7.30 -13.73 13.77
CA HIS A 16 7.64 -13.54 12.35
C HIS A 16 6.45 -13.75 11.42
N ASP A 17 5.63 -14.77 11.70
CA ASP A 17 4.42 -15.03 10.92
C ASP A 17 3.37 -13.94 11.12
N SER A 18 3.21 -13.44 12.34
CA SER A 18 2.31 -12.31 12.64
C SER A 18 2.75 -11.06 11.89
N LEU A 19 4.04 -10.70 11.93
CA LEU A 19 4.59 -9.55 11.21
C LEU A 19 4.42 -9.72 9.70
N ARG A 20 4.66 -10.92 9.16
CA ARG A 20 4.45 -11.22 7.74
C ARG A 20 2.99 -11.03 7.35
N ARG A 21 2.03 -11.49 8.15
CA ARG A 21 0.60 -11.32 7.91
C ARG A 21 0.22 -9.84 7.93
N SER A 22 0.62 -9.10 8.96
CA SER A 22 0.37 -7.65 9.06
C SER A 22 0.97 -6.89 7.87
N PHE A 23 2.18 -7.26 7.44
CA PHE A 23 2.79 -6.66 6.25
C PHE A 23 1.98 -6.95 4.98
N GLN A 24 1.48 -8.16 4.80
CA GLN A 24 0.69 -8.56 3.62
C GLN A 24 -0.73 -7.98 3.61
N SER A 25 -1.34 -7.78 4.78
CA SER A 25 -2.70 -7.24 4.92
C SER A 25 -2.72 -5.70 5.00
N PHE A 26 -1.55 -5.06 5.08
CA PHE A 26 -1.42 -3.61 5.20
C PHE A 26 -2.14 -2.87 4.07
N GLY A 27 -3.11 -2.04 4.45
CA GLY A 27 -3.88 -1.21 3.53
C GLY A 27 -4.83 -1.98 2.62
N SER A 28 -5.09 -3.25 2.89
CA SER A 28 -6.09 -4.05 2.15
C SER A 28 -7.51 -3.48 2.25
N SER A 29 -7.80 -2.67 3.27
CA SER A 29 -9.09 -1.99 3.43
C SER A 29 -9.26 -0.74 2.56
N ILE A 30 -8.17 -0.08 2.14
CA ILE A 30 -8.20 1.26 1.49
C ILE A 30 -7.56 1.24 0.09
N LEU A 31 -6.54 0.41 -0.10
CA LEU A 31 -5.76 0.32 -1.34
C LEU A 31 -6.30 -0.78 -2.24
N SER A 32 -6.25 -0.55 -3.55
CA SER A 32 -6.44 -1.64 -4.52
C SER A 32 -5.23 -2.58 -4.51
N GLU A 33 -5.39 -3.82 -5.02
CA GLU A 33 -4.30 -4.81 -5.07
C GLU A 33 -3.02 -4.26 -5.72
N ARG A 34 -3.16 -3.48 -6.81
CA ARG A 34 -2.01 -2.85 -7.50
C ARG A 34 -1.35 -1.77 -6.65
N GLU A 35 -2.14 -0.97 -5.94
CA GLU A 35 -1.61 0.04 -5.02
C GLU A 35 -0.94 -0.61 -3.80
N GLN A 36 -1.48 -1.74 -3.34
CA GLN A 36 -0.91 -2.52 -2.25
C GLN A 36 0.47 -3.08 -2.62
N GLN A 37 0.62 -3.63 -3.83
CA GLN A 37 1.91 -4.08 -4.35
C GLN A 37 2.95 -2.95 -4.36
N VAL A 38 2.57 -1.77 -4.82
CA VAL A 38 3.44 -0.59 -4.82
C VAL A 38 3.78 -0.17 -3.38
N ALA A 39 2.79 -0.12 -2.48
CA ALA A 39 2.99 0.23 -1.07
C ALA A 39 3.97 -0.74 -0.37
N HIS A 40 3.84 -2.05 -0.60
CA HIS A 40 4.78 -3.05 -0.07
C HIS A 40 6.21 -2.81 -0.55
N LEU A 41 6.40 -2.47 -1.82
CA LEU A 41 7.74 -2.18 -2.36
C LEU A 41 8.31 -0.88 -1.78
N LEU A 42 7.47 0.14 -1.58
CA LEU A 42 7.86 1.39 -0.92
C LEU A 42 8.25 1.15 0.55
N LEU A 43 7.50 0.32 1.28
CA LEU A 43 7.85 -0.05 2.66
C LEU A 43 9.16 -0.85 2.75
N ARG A 44 9.51 -1.61 1.71
CA ARG A 44 10.84 -2.26 1.58
C ARG A 44 11.98 -1.29 1.26
N GLY A 45 11.71 0.02 1.15
CA GLY A 45 12.71 1.04 0.83
C GLY A 45 12.97 1.24 -0.66
N ASN A 46 12.15 0.69 -1.56
CA ASN A 46 12.32 0.95 -2.98
C ASN A 46 11.87 2.36 -3.34
N CYS A 47 12.59 3.00 -4.25
CA CYS A 47 12.14 4.25 -4.88
C CYS A 47 11.19 3.96 -6.05
N ALA A 48 10.41 4.96 -6.48
CA ALA A 48 9.46 4.81 -7.59
C ALA A 48 10.08 4.26 -8.89
N LYS A 49 11.36 4.60 -9.17
CA LYS A 49 12.11 4.06 -10.32
C LYS A 49 12.42 2.56 -10.18
N SER A 50 12.69 2.09 -8.96
CA SER A 50 12.92 0.66 -8.69
C SER A 50 11.59 -0.10 -8.76
N VAL A 51 10.53 0.44 -8.16
CA VAL A 51 9.17 -0.10 -8.25
C VAL A 51 8.73 -0.28 -9.70
N ALA A 52 8.98 0.72 -10.55
CA ALA A 52 8.67 0.65 -11.97
C ALA A 52 9.34 -0.52 -12.68
N ARG A 53 10.63 -0.78 -12.36
CA ARG A 53 11.38 -1.92 -12.90
C ARG A 53 10.86 -3.26 -12.38
N ILE A 54 10.53 -3.35 -11.09
CA ILE A 54 10.06 -4.59 -10.46
C ILE A 54 8.66 -4.99 -10.97
N LEU A 55 7.78 -4.00 -11.19
CA LEU A 55 6.41 -4.23 -11.66
C LEU A 55 6.26 -4.13 -13.19
N GLU A 56 7.36 -3.91 -13.92
CA GLU A 56 7.37 -3.73 -15.38
C GLU A 56 6.37 -2.66 -15.88
N ILE A 57 6.31 -1.54 -15.18
CA ILE A 57 5.47 -0.39 -15.53
C ILE A 57 6.31 0.85 -15.84
N SER A 58 5.70 1.84 -16.50
CA SER A 58 6.36 3.13 -16.72
C SER A 58 6.72 3.82 -15.39
N PRO A 59 7.90 4.47 -15.29
CA PRO A 59 8.28 5.24 -14.10
C PRO A 59 7.28 6.35 -13.76
N ASP A 60 6.59 6.90 -14.76
CA ASP A 60 5.54 7.90 -14.54
C ASP A 60 4.30 7.26 -13.87
N THR A 61 3.91 6.07 -14.33
CA THR A 61 2.83 5.28 -13.74
C THR A 61 3.14 4.90 -12.30
N ALA A 62 4.37 4.47 -12.00
CA ALA A 62 4.80 4.17 -10.63
C ALA A 62 4.74 5.41 -9.72
N ARG A 63 5.13 6.58 -10.23
CA ARG A 63 5.03 7.86 -9.52
C ARG A 63 3.57 8.24 -9.24
N ASN A 64 2.69 8.03 -10.22
CA ASN A 64 1.26 8.30 -10.08
C ASN A 64 0.60 7.34 -9.09
N HIS A 65 0.95 6.05 -9.08
CA HIS A 65 0.52 5.11 -8.05
C HIS A 65 0.98 5.54 -6.65
N SER A 66 2.25 5.93 -6.51
CA SER A 66 2.80 6.42 -5.23
C SER A 66 2.03 7.64 -4.72
N LYS A 67 1.78 8.64 -5.59
CA LYS A 67 0.98 9.83 -5.23
C LYS A 67 -0.45 9.48 -4.78
N ARG A 68 -1.10 8.52 -5.46
CA ARG A 68 -2.44 8.06 -5.09
C ARG A 68 -2.45 7.37 -3.73
N ILE A 69 -1.46 6.52 -3.46
CA ILE A 69 -1.27 5.85 -2.17
C ILE A 69 -1.08 6.88 -1.06
N TYR A 70 -0.19 7.84 -1.27
CA TYR A 70 0.06 8.94 -0.33
C TYR A 70 -1.21 9.72 -0.02
N ARG A 71 -2.00 10.05 -1.04
CA ARG A 71 -3.30 10.71 -0.84
C ARG A 71 -4.31 9.84 -0.10
N LYS A 72 -4.40 8.55 -0.40
CA LYS A 72 -5.34 7.61 0.23
C LYS A 72 -5.02 7.34 1.70
N LEU A 73 -3.74 7.28 2.03
CA LEU A 73 -3.25 7.08 3.39
C LEU A 73 -2.99 8.40 4.12
N SER A 74 -3.24 9.54 3.48
CA SER A 74 -3.00 10.89 4.00
C SER A 74 -1.58 11.08 4.55
N VAL A 75 -0.59 10.53 3.83
CA VAL A 75 0.84 10.71 4.08
C VAL A 75 1.46 11.53 2.96
N THR A 76 2.54 12.22 3.25
CA THR A 76 3.24 13.11 2.31
C THR A 76 4.56 12.53 1.81
N SER A 77 5.13 11.57 2.54
CA SER A 77 6.45 11.02 2.27
C SER A 77 6.53 9.52 2.50
N GLN A 78 7.56 8.89 1.92
CA GLN A 78 7.89 7.49 2.19
C GLN A 78 8.21 7.25 3.67
N SER A 79 8.86 8.21 4.34
CA SER A 79 9.16 8.14 5.76
C SER A 79 7.88 8.14 6.61
N GLU A 80 6.90 8.97 6.26
CA GLU A 80 5.59 8.96 6.92
C GLU A 80 4.81 7.67 6.68
N LEU A 81 4.86 7.13 5.45
CA LEU A 81 4.29 5.81 5.16
C LEU A 81 4.90 4.72 6.05
N LEU A 82 6.22 4.76 6.25
CA LEU A 82 6.95 3.83 7.11
C LEU A 82 6.60 4.04 8.59
N ALA A 83 6.52 5.29 9.05
CA ALA A 83 6.11 5.61 10.42
C ALA A 83 4.67 5.15 10.71
N LEU A 84 3.76 5.32 9.74
CA LEU A 84 2.39 4.84 9.81
C LEU A 84 2.32 3.31 9.87
N PHE A 85 3.20 2.60 9.16
CA PHE A 85 3.35 1.15 9.29
C PHE A 85 3.81 0.74 10.69
N PHE A 86 4.85 1.36 11.25
CA PHE A 86 5.31 1.04 12.61
C PHE A 86 4.25 1.34 13.67
N ARG A 87 3.54 2.46 13.55
CA ARG A 87 2.42 2.79 14.43
C ARG A 87 1.31 1.73 14.37
N ALA A 88 1.08 1.16 13.19
CA ALA A 88 0.13 0.07 13.03
C ALA A 88 0.62 -1.24 13.67
N LEU A 89 1.95 -1.48 13.69
CA LEU A 89 2.56 -2.62 14.37
C LEU A 89 2.55 -2.50 15.90
N GLU A 90 2.69 -1.29 16.44
CA GLU A 90 2.62 -1.05 17.89
C GLU A 90 1.27 -1.49 18.50
N GLN A 91 0.21 -1.53 17.69
CA GLN A 91 -1.12 -1.95 18.12
C GLN A 91 -1.40 -3.44 17.87
N VAL A 92 -0.42 -4.21 17.39
CA VAL A 92 -0.57 -5.65 17.16
C VAL A 92 -0.42 -6.38 18.48
N GLU A 93 -1.55 -6.60 19.18
CA GLU A 93 -1.62 -7.57 20.27
C GLU A 93 -1.70 -9.00 19.72
N SER A 94 -1.10 -9.94 20.46
CA SER A 94 -1.03 -11.36 20.10
C SER A 94 -2.42 -11.97 19.93
N GLY A 95 -2.78 -12.30 18.69
CA GLY A 95 -4.04 -12.99 18.34
C GLY A 95 -4.97 -12.24 17.38
N GLN A 96 -4.57 -11.06 16.87
CA GLN A 96 -5.42 -10.27 15.97
C GLN A 96 -5.04 -10.49 14.50
N ASP A 97 -5.96 -11.05 13.72
CA ASP A 97 -5.87 -11.16 12.25
C ASP A 97 -6.54 -9.94 11.57
N GLY A 98 -6.02 -9.48 10.43
CA GLY A 98 -6.63 -8.41 9.64
C GLY A 98 -5.67 -7.29 9.18
N ASP A 99 -6.22 -6.23 8.57
CA ASP A 99 -5.46 -5.05 8.13
C ASP A 99 -4.98 -4.24 9.35
N PRO A 100 -3.65 -4.07 9.56
CA PRO A 100 -3.13 -3.27 10.66
C PRO A 100 -3.55 -1.79 10.57
N LEU A 101 -3.85 -1.26 9.37
CA LEU A 101 -4.35 0.11 9.23
C LEU A 101 -5.78 0.30 9.71
N ALA A 102 -6.61 -0.74 9.61
CA ALA A 102 -7.99 -0.65 10.09
C ALA A 102 -8.05 -0.40 11.61
N ARG A 103 -7.04 -0.86 12.35
CA ARG A 103 -6.94 -0.72 13.82
C ARG A 103 -6.63 0.71 14.26
N LEU A 104 -5.94 1.48 13.41
CA LEU A 104 -5.61 2.86 13.71
C LEU A 104 -6.84 3.78 13.78
N GLY A 105 -8.03 3.31 13.40
CA GLY A 105 -9.34 3.84 13.83
C GLY A 105 -9.64 5.31 13.57
N GLY A 106 -8.73 6.05 12.93
CA GLY A 106 -8.74 7.51 12.87
C GLY A 106 -8.54 8.08 11.47
N PHE A 107 -8.53 7.23 10.43
CA PHE A 107 -8.52 7.67 9.03
C PHE A 107 -9.92 7.54 8.40
N ASN A 108 -10.97 7.97 9.11
CA ASN A 108 -12.24 8.23 8.44
C ASN A 108 -12.11 9.60 7.72
N MET A 109 -12.18 9.67 6.38
CA MET A 109 -13.39 9.54 5.53
C MET A 109 -14.16 10.87 5.50
N THR A 110 -13.97 11.74 4.47
CA THR A 110 -14.97 12.76 4.00
C THR A 110 -14.58 13.71 2.85
N GLN A 111 -13.34 13.80 2.33
CA GLN A 111 -12.97 14.96 1.47
C GLN A 111 -12.95 14.77 -0.07
N LEU A 112 -13.24 13.60 -0.64
CA LEU A 112 -13.41 13.50 -2.10
C LEU A 112 -14.56 12.54 -2.42
N GLY A 113 -15.66 13.10 -2.90
CA GLY A 113 -16.83 12.37 -3.41
C GLY A 113 -16.47 11.41 -4.54
N TYR A 114 -16.07 10.19 -4.18
CA TYR A 114 -15.93 9.06 -5.08
C TYR A 114 -17.06 8.08 -4.82
N SER A 115 -18.18 8.32 -5.50
CA SER A 115 -19.24 7.36 -5.71
C SER A 115 -18.67 6.15 -6.46
N ARG A 116 -18.52 5.02 -5.76
CA ARG A 116 -18.17 3.67 -6.25
C ARG A 116 -16.84 3.53 -7.04
N PRO A 117 -15.91 2.64 -6.61
CA PRO A 117 -14.81 2.23 -7.47
C PRO A 117 -15.39 1.48 -8.70
N PRO A 118 -14.95 1.79 -9.94
CA PRO A 118 -15.35 1.00 -11.09
C PRO A 118 -14.83 -0.44 -10.93
N PRO A 119 -15.60 -1.45 -11.37
CA PRO A 119 -15.12 -2.82 -11.38
C PRO A 119 -13.83 -2.88 -12.22
N CYS A 120 -12.76 -3.42 -11.64
CA CYS A 120 -11.51 -3.67 -12.34
C CYS A 120 -11.73 -4.79 -13.36
N GLY A 121 -12.28 -4.43 -14.52
CA GLY A 121 -12.34 -5.22 -15.74
C GLY A 121 -11.66 -4.44 -16.86
N ARG A 122 -10.51 -4.94 -17.30
CA ARG A 122 -9.74 -4.43 -18.44
C ARG A 122 -10.52 -4.54 -19.75
N THR A 123 -10.82 -3.39 -20.34
CA THR A 123 -10.90 -3.12 -21.80
C THR A 123 -11.07 -1.60 -21.90
N LEU A 124 -10.24 -0.80 -22.56
CA LEU A 124 -9.79 -0.86 -23.94
C LEU A 124 -8.54 0.01 -24.12
N VAL A 125 -7.67 -0.48 -25.00
CA VAL A 125 -6.92 0.37 -25.92
C VAL A 125 -7.88 1.34 -26.62
N SER A 126 -7.80 2.64 -26.37
CA SER A 126 -7.94 3.65 -27.42
C SER A 126 -7.71 5.03 -26.82
N THR A 127 -6.61 5.61 -27.27
CA THR A 127 -6.34 7.04 -27.32
C THR A 127 -7.50 7.77 -28.03
N VAL A 128 -7.57 9.08 -27.77
CA VAL A 128 -8.34 10.12 -28.49
C VAL A 128 -9.65 10.54 -27.80
N TRP A 129 -9.44 11.45 -26.85
CA TRP A 129 -10.18 12.70 -26.73
C TRP A 129 -10.63 13.27 -28.08
N LEU A 130 -11.93 13.28 -28.35
CA LEU A 130 -12.55 14.14 -29.37
C LEU A 130 -13.96 14.51 -28.91
N ALA A 131 -14.00 15.40 -27.91
CA ALA A 131 -15.18 16.17 -27.57
C ALA A 131 -14.76 17.64 -27.50
N GLY A 132 -15.21 18.44 -28.46
CA GLY A 132 -15.06 19.90 -28.42
C GLY A 132 -15.10 20.62 -29.77
N ARG A 133 -16.30 20.78 -30.35
CA ARG A 133 -16.74 21.92 -31.19
C ARG A 133 -18.26 21.76 -31.43
N ALA A 134 -19.17 22.41 -30.70
CA ALA A 134 -19.57 23.82 -30.74
C ALA A 134 -20.20 24.26 -32.08
N ASP A 135 -21.53 24.31 -32.05
CA ASP A 135 -22.52 25.23 -32.65
C ASP A 135 -22.59 25.54 -34.18
N ASP A 136 -23.86 25.70 -34.59
CA ASP A 136 -24.51 26.08 -35.88
C ASP A 136 -24.60 25.05 -37.03
#